data_AF-A0A7W1ASK0-F1
#
_entry.id   AF-A0A7W1ASK0-F1
#
_cell.length_a   1.000
_cell.length_b   1.000
_cell.length_c   1.000
_cell.angle_alpha   90.00
_cell.angle_beta   90.00
_cell.angle_gamma   90.00
#
_symmetry.space_group_name_H-M   'P 1'
#
loop_
_entity.id
_entity.type
_entity.pdbx_description
1 polymer ?
#
loop_
_entity_poly.entity_id
_entity_poly.type
_entity_poly.pdbx_seq_one_letter_code
_entity_poly.pdbx_strand_id
1 'polypeptide(L)'
;AIATPALEAIGEATAGRELVLVPGNHDYELASPALKRERLRGRSALPLEGRYSTDHGELSHRVAALMPDTDVSLAYPGLWLRDDVFATHGHYVDLHLTVPRVESIFAHAVGRLMGANGPELSVDAYESALSPVYAFSHALAQSTRVNASVGRGNTSREMWVRASGGGLAGLALGGAAIPVAVSTLNRLGIGRFRPDISALELRRAGLRAMDQVIGELDIEAAHVIFGHTHRAGPLPGEVEGWWLRGGTRLHNTGSWIMEEAFSATEGPANPYWPGRVTWLDEDGPPRFEDVLEGLAL
;
A
#
# COMPACT_ATOMS: atom_id res chain seq x y z
N ALA A 1 -18.52 -6.92 -9.79
CA ALA A 1 -19.81 -6.74 -9.12
C ALA A 1 -19.75 -5.56 -8.16
N ILE A 2 -19.09 -5.65 -6.99
CA ILE A 2 -19.08 -4.52 -6.02
C ILE A 2 -18.32 -3.28 -6.54
N ALA A 3 -17.12 -3.47 -7.11
CA ALA A 3 -16.33 -2.35 -7.64
C ALA A 3 -16.79 -1.86 -9.02
N THR A 4 -17.74 -2.55 -9.66
CA THR A 4 -18.12 -2.28 -11.05
C THR A 4 -18.64 -0.85 -11.26
N PRO A 5 -19.62 -0.35 -10.47
CA PRO A 5 -20.13 1.01 -10.67
C PRO A 5 -19.06 2.10 -10.51
N ALA A 6 -18.12 1.91 -9.58
CA ALA A 6 -17.04 2.87 -9.38
C ALA A 6 -16.06 2.87 -10.56
N LEU A 7 -15.70 1.70 -11.07
CA LEU A 7 -14.81 1.58 -12.24
C LEU A 7 -15.46 2.14 -13.51
N GLU A 8 -16.74 1.88 -13.73
CA GLU A 8 -17.49 2.44 -14.86
C GLU A 8 -17.53 3.99 -14.78
N ALA A 9 -17.82 4.54 -13.60
CA ALA A 9 -17.81 6.00 -13.39
C ALA A 9 -16.42 6.62 -13.60
N ILE A 10 -15.36 5.94 -13.16
CA ILE A 10 -13.98 6.37 -13.45
C ILE A 10 -13.71 6.32 -14.96
N GLY A 11 -14.14 5.27 -15.65
CA GLY A 11 -14.05 5.15 -17.10
C GLY A 11 -14.73 6.30 -17.83
N GLU A 12 -15.97 6.61 -17.47
CA GLU A 12 -16.71 7.73 -18.04
C GLU A 12 -15.99 9.07 -17.82
N ALA A 13 -15.47 9.30 -16.60
CA ALA A 13 -14.74 10.53 -16.27
C ALA A 13 -13.38 10.66 -16.98
N THR A 14 -12.80 9.54 -17.41
CA THR A 14 -11.48 9.45 -18.04
C THR A 14 -11.53 9.09 -19.52
N ALA A 15 -12.72 9.07 -20.13
CA ALA A 15 -12.89 8.76 -21.54
C ALA A 15 -12.01 9.66 -22.44
N GLY A 16 -11.29 9.05 -23.36
CA GLY A 16 -10.32 9.69 -24.25
C GLY A 16 -8.99 10.08 -23.58
N ARG A 17 -8.72 9.62 -22.35
CA ARG A 17 -7.49 9.90 -21.60
C ARG A 17 -6.75 8.62 -21.22
N GLU A 18 -5.49 8.77 -20.84
CA GLU A 18 -4.69 7.71 -20.23
C GLU A 18 -5.05 7.56 -18.75
N LEU A 19 -5.17 6.31 -18.29
CA LEU A 19 -5.27 5.94 -16.89
C LEU A 19 -4.22 4.87 -16.57
N VAL A 20 -3.27 5.21 -15.71
CA VAL A 20 -2.24 4.27 -15.25
C VAL A 20 -2.60 3.80 -13.84
N LEU A 21 -2.82 2.50 -13.69
CA LEU A 21 -2.94 1.87 -12.38
C LEU A 21 -1.55 1.55 -11.85
N VAL A 22 -1.31 1.85 -10.58
CA VAL A 22 -0.06 1.50 -9.89
C VAL A 22 -0.39 0.50 -8.78
N PRO A 23 -0.40 -0.81 -9.06
CA PRO A 23 -0.90 -1.78 -8.11
C PRO A 23 0.00 -1.89 -6.88
N GLY A 24 -0.65 -2.05 -5.74
CA GLY A 24 -0.05 -2.27 -4.43
C GLY A 24 -0.18 -3.68 -3.91
N ASN A 25 -0.18 -3.82 -2.59
CA ASN A 25 -0.29 -5.09 -1.88
C ASN A 25 -1.68 -5.75 -2.03
N HIS A 26 -2.77 -4.97 -2.02
CA HIS A 26 -4.15 -5.51 -2.05
C HIS A 26 -4.63 -5.88 -3.45
N ASP A 27 -4.05 -5.25 -4.45
CA ASP A 27 -4.36 -5.37 -5.87
C ASP A 27 -3.16 -5.90 -6.67
N TYR A 28 -2.17 -6.49 -5.98
CA TYR A 28 -0.98 -7.11 -6.54
C TYR A 28 -1.30 -8.08 -7.69
N GLU A 29 -2.45 -8.77 -7.64
CA GLU A 29 -2.89 -9.68 -8.71
C GLU A 29 -3.19 -8.98 -10.05
N LEU A 30 -3.32 -7.66 -10.10
CA LEU A 30 -3.34 -6.90 -11.35
C LEU A 30 -1.98 -6.96 -12.06
N ALA A 31 -0.88 -6.81 -11.31
CA ALA A 31 0.49 -6.77 -11.84
C ALA A 31 1.15 -8.16 -11.89
N SER A 32 0.81 -9.07 -10.97
CA SER A 32 1.48 -10.37 -10.78
C SER A 32 1.67 -11.18 -12.08
N PRO A 33 0.67 -11.27 -13.00
CA PRO A 33 0.84 -11.99 -14.25
C PRO A 33 1.89 -11.37 -15.19
N ALA A 34 1.97 -10.04 -15.25
CA ALA A 34 2.96 -9.34 -16.06
C ALA A 34 4.37 -9.53 -15.50
N LEU A 35 4.54 -9.40 -14.18
CA LEU A 35 5.82 -9.61 -13.50
C LEU A 35 6.35 -11.04 -13.69
N LYS A 36 5.46 -12.05 -13.59
CA LYS A 36 5.81 -13.45 -13.86
C LYS A 36 6.28 -13.65 -15.30
N ARG A 37 5.64 -13.00 -16.28
CA ARG A 37 6.07 -13.07 -17.69
C ARG A 37 7.45 -12.45 -17.90
N GLU A 38 7.75 -11.32 -17.28
CA GLU A 38 9.09 -10.71 -17.37
C GLU A 38 10.18 -11.63 -16.80
N ARG A 39 9.90 -12.29 -15.67
CA ARG A 39 10.81 -13.30 -15.09
C ARG A 39 10.99 -14.51 -16.02
N LEU A 40 9.90 -15.01 -16.62
CA LEU A 40 9.97 -16.12 -17.59
C LEU A 40 10.73 -15.75 -18.87
N ARG A 41 10.73 -14.47 -19.27
CA ARG A 41 11.54 -13.94 -20.37
C ARG A 41 13.02 -13.80 -20.02
N GLY A 42 13.43 -14.20 -18.82
CA GLY A 42 14.81 -14.20 -18.38
C GLY A 42 15.32 -12.84 -17.93
N ARG A 43 14.44 -11.87 -17.62
CA ARG A 43 14.90 -10.65 -16.93
C ARG A 43 15.50 -11.03 -15.58
N SER A 44 16.77 -10.66 -15.39
CA SER A 44 17.50 -10.88 -14.15
C SER A 44 17.13 -9.88 -13.05
N ALA A 45 16.60 -8.71 -13.44
CA ALA A 45 16.14 -7.68 -12.53
C ALA A 45 14.84 -7.01 -13.02
N LEU A 46 13.87 -6.82 -12.14
CA LEU A 46 12.71 -5.97 -12.37
C LEU A 46 13.10 -4.49 -12.30
N PRO A 47 12.62 -3.64 -13.22
CA PRO A 47 12.91 -2.22 -13.22
C PRO A 47 12.14 -1.49 -12.11
N LEU A 48 12.60 -0.29 -11.75
CA LEU A 48 11.89 0.64 -10.87
C LEU A 48 10.59 1.18 -11.51
N GLU A 49 10.61 1.38 -12.83
CA GLU A 49 9.44 1.66 -13.64
C GLU A 49 9.30 0.60 -14.74
N GLY A 50 8.28 -0.25 -14.60
CA GLY A 50 7.82 -1.13 -15.66
C GLY A 50 6.41 -0.76 -16.08
N ARG A 51 6.19 -0.50 -17.36
CA ARG A 51 4.86 -0.33 -17.95
C ARG A 51 4.37 -1.63 -18.58
N TYR A 52 3.13 -2.00 -18.29
CA TYR A 52 2.54 -3.27 -18.67
C TYR A 52 1.13 -3.09 -19.23
N SER A 53 0.81 -3.86 -20.27
CA SER A 53 -0.54 -3.97 -20.80
C SER A 53 -1.43 -4.76 -19.85
N THR A 54 -2.71 -4.38 -19.79
CA THR A 54 -3.75 -5.08 -19.03
C THR A 54 -4.06 -6.47 -19.57
N ASP A 55 -3.67 -6.79 -20.82
CA ASP A 55 -3.90 -8.11 -21.43
C ASP A 55 -3.01 -9.22 -20.86
N HIS A 56 -2.07 -8.88 -19.98
CA HIS A 56 -1.20 -9.86 -19.34
C HIS A 56 -1.90 -10.71 -18.27
N GLY A 57 -3.04 -10.23 -17.72
CA GLY A 57 -3.79 -10.90 -16.66
C GLY A 57 -5.30 -10.78 -16.83
N GLU A 58 -6.06 -11.79 -16.38
CA GLU A 58 -7.52 -11.79 -16.48
C GLU A 58 -8.15 -10.63 -15.68
N LEU A 59 -7.65 -10.37 -14.47
CA LEU A 59 -8.21 -9.33 -13.60
C LEU A 59 -7.97 -7.92 -14.17
N SER A 60 -6.75 -7.63 -14.60
CA SER A 60 -6.41 -6.33 -15.21
C SER A 60 -7.14 -6.11 -16.52
N HIS A 61 -7.27 -7.14 -17.37
CA HIS A 61 -8.09 -7.08 -18.57
C HIS A 61 -9.57 -6.78 -18.24
N ARG A 62 -10.13 -7.43 -17.21
CA ARG A 62 -11.52 -7.16 -16.77
C ARG A 62 -11.71 -5.74 -16.22
N VAL A 63 -10.72 -5.17 -15.55
CA VAL A 63 -10.76 -3.77 -15.10
C VAL A 63 -10.78 -2.83 -16.31
N ALA A 64 -9.88 -3.03 -17.28
CA ALA A 64 -9.85 -2.24 -18.50
C ALA A 64 -11.16 -2.37 -19.31
N ALA A 65 -11.75 -3.56 -19.37
CA ALA A 65 -13.01 -3.80 -20.09
C ALA A 65 -14.21 -3.04 -19.51
N LEU A 66 -14.14 -2.55 -18.26
CA LEU A 66 -15.16 -1.67 -17.66
C LEU A 66 -14.97 -0.20 -18.02
N MET A 67 -13.87 0.15 -18.70
CA MET A 67 -13.49 1.52 -19.08
C MET A 67 -13.09 1.54 -20.57
N PRO A 68 -14.01 1.17 -21.50
CA PRO A 68 -13.66 0.88 -22.89
C PRO A 68 -13.12 2.08 -23.67
N ASP A 69 -13.45 3.30 -23.25
CA ASP A 69 -13.03 4.54 -23.88
C ASP A 69 -11.79 5.17 -23.20
N THR A 70 -11.19 4.49 -22.23
CA THR A 70 -9.99 4.94 -21.49
C THR A 70 -8.78 4.09 -21.88
N ASP A 71 -7.62 4.72 -22.09
CA ASP A 71 -6.37 3.98 -22.32
C ASP A 71 -5.78 3.53 -20.97
N VAL A 72 -6.16 2.31 -20.56
CA VAL A 72 -5.79 1.75 -19.25
C VAL A 72 -4.51 0.93 -19.34
N SER A 73 -3.51 1.28 -18.54
CA SER A 73 -2.27 0.51 -18.40
C SER A 73 -1.87 0.30 -16.94
N LEU A 74 -0.87 -0.54 -16.70
CA LEU A 74 -0.30 -0.78 -15.37
C LEU A 74 1.14 -0.26 -15.31
N ALA A 75 1.53 0.33 -14.19
CA ALA A 75 2.92 0.59 -13.83
C ALA A 75 3.29 -0.09 -12.51
N TYR A 76 4.50 -0.68 -12.42
CA TYR A 76 4.95 -1.36 -11.21
C TYR A 76 6.49 -1.34 -11.06
N PRO A 77 7.03 -1.21 -9.82
CA PRO A 77 6.33 -0.84 -8.58
C PRO A 77 5.97 0.65 -8.50
N GLY A 78 6.43 1.45 -9.46
CA GLY A 78 6.06 2.85 -9.61
C GLY A 78 6.23 3.35 -11.04
N LEU A 79 6.11 4.66 -11.23
CA LEU A 79 6.37 5.37 -12.48
C LEU A 79 6.91 6.77 -12.24
N TRP A 80 7.68 7.27 -13.19
CA TRP A 80 7.98 8.68 -13.30
C TRP A 80 6.81 9.41 -13.97
N LEU A 81 6.28 10.43 -13.29
CA LEU A 81 5.24 11.32 -13.83
C LEU A 81 5.86 12.55 -14.52
N ARG A 82 7.02 12.97 -14.03
CA ARG A 82 7.94 13.97 -14.58
C ARG A 82 9.36 13.61 -14.13
N ASP A 83 10.37 14.26 -14.69
CA ASP A 83 11.78 14.05 -14.32
C ASP A 83 12.07 14.29 -12.83
N ASP A 84 11.20 15.03 -12.12
CA ASP A 84 11.34 15.36 -10.70
C ASP A 84 10.29 14.70 -9.79
N VAL A 85 9.32 13.95 -10.35
CA VAL A 85 8.20 13.36 -9.61
C VAL A 85 8.07 11.86 -9.88
N PHE A 86 8.34 11.07 -8.84
CA PHE A 86 8.11 9.63 -8.86
C PHE A 86 6.82 9.27 -8.08
N ALA A 87 6.02 8.37 -8.63
CA ALA A 87 4.80 7.86 -8.01
C ALA A 87 4.87 6.35 -7.79
N THR A 88 4.48 5.89 -6.61
CA THR A 88 4.39 4.46 -6.28
C THR A 88 3.18 4.20 -5.38
N HIS A 89 2.67 2.98 -5.32
CA HIS A 89 1.70 2.65 -4.27
C HIS A 89 2.34 2.76 -2.87
N GLY A 90 3.61 2.38 -2.73
CA GLY A 90 4.36 2.47 -1.48
C GLY A 90 4.24 1.25 -0.56
N HIS A 91 3.77 0.09 -1.04
CA HIS A 91 3.64 -1.13 -0.23
C HIS A 91 4.97 -1.69 0.28
N TYR A 92 6.09 -1.35 -0.36
CA TYR A 92 7.42 -1.76 0.10
C TYR A 92 7.80 -1.25 1.49
N VAL A 93 7.10 -0.22 2.00
CA VAL A 93 7.27 0.20 3.40
C VAL A 93 6.96 -0.92 4.38
N ASP A 94 6.17 -1.94 4.02
CA ASP A 94 5.83 -3.07 4.88
C ASP A 94 7.05 -3.82 5.42
N LEU A 95 8.16 -3.87 4.66
CA LEU A 95 9.42 -4.47 5.12
C LEU A 95 10.16 -3.65 6.17
N HIS A 96 9.84 -2.36 6.30
CA HIS A 96 10.55 -1.42 7.17
C HIS A 96 9.68 -0.86 8.31
N LEU A 97 8.37 -1.15 8.29
CA LEU A 97 7.44 -0.70 9.31
C LEU A 97 7.77 -1.29 10.68
N THR A 98 8.11 -0.41 11.62
CA THR A 98 8.36 -0.77 13.03
C THR A 98 7.09 -0.86 13.87
N VAL A 99 5.90 -0.83 13.26
CA VAL A 99 4.62 -0.98 13.96
C VAL A 99 3.99 -2.31 13.53
N PRO A 100 3.55 -3.16 14.47
CA PRO A 100 3.05 -4.49 14.13
C PRO A 100 1.71 -4.42 13.38
N ARG A 101 1.75 -4.52 12.06
CA ARG A 101 0.63 -4.98 11.22
C ARG A 101 0.87 -6.43 10.82
N VAL A 102 -0.18 -7.18 10.47
CA VAL A 102 -0.05 -8.61 10.12
C VAL A 102 0.93 -8.78 8.95
N GLU A 103 0.80 -7.92 7.94
CA GLU A 103 1.63 -7.87 6.74
C GLU A 103 3.08 -7.54 7.12
N SER A 104 3.30 -6.54 7.97
CA SER A 104 4.65 -6.15 8.43
C SER A 104 5.31 -7.24 9.28
N ILE A 105 4.56 -7.91 10.17
CA ILE A 105 5.09 -9.02 10.98
C ILE A 105 5.57 -10.16 10.07
N PHE A 106 4.76 -10.53 9.08
CA PHE A 106 5.12 -11.61 8.16
C PHE A 106 6.26 -11.20 7.24
N ALA A 107 6.23 -9.97 6.71
CA ALA A 107 7.29 -9.41 5.87
C ALA A 107 8.66 -9.41 6.59
N HIS A 108 8.71 -8.99 7.86
CA HIS A 108 9.95 -9.01 8.63
C HIS A 108 10.44 -10.44 8.95
N ALA A 109 9.52 -11.38 9.20
CA ALA A 109 9.87 -12.79 9.41
C ALA A 109 10.51 -13.41 8.17
N VAL A 110 9.99 -13.10 6.97
CA VAL A 110 10.54 -13.56 5.68
C VAL A 110 11.84 -12.83 5.34
N GLY A 111 11.88 -11.49 5.47
CA GLY A 111 13.08 -10.69 5.20
C GLY A 111 14.29 -11.14 6.02
N ARG A 112 14.07 -11.58 7.27
CA ARG A 112 15.12 -12.19 8.11
C ARG A 112 15.64 -13.51 7.51
N LEU A 113 14.75 -14.40 7.09
CA LEU A 113 15.10 -15.69 6.48
C LEU A 113 15.89 -15.51 5.18
N MET A 114 15.61 -14.43 4.44
CA MET A 114 16.25 -14.11 3.17
C MET A 114 17.51 -13.24 3.32
N GLY A 115 17.90 -12.85 4.53
CA GLY A 115 19.09 -12.04 4.75
C GLY A 115 18.97 -10.62 4.20
N ALA A 116 17.78 -10.01 4.23
CA ALA A 116 17.48 -8.65 3.78
C ALA A 116 18.15 -7.53 4.65
N ASN A 117 19.34 -7.80 5.18
CA ASN A 117 20.23 -6.86 5.88
C ASN A 117 21.48 -6.52 5.02
N GLY A 118 21.40 -6.71 3.70
CA GLY A 118 22.43 -6.31 2.73
C GLY A 118 22.31 -4.83 2.33
N PRO A 119 23.31 -4.25 1.62
CA PRO A 119 23.48 -2.79 1.58
C PRO A 119 22.52 -2.00 0.69
N GLU A 120 21.73 -2.63 -0.17
CA GLU A 120 20.76 -1.98 -1.07
C GLU A 120 19.74 -3.06 -1.51
N LEU A 121 18.45 -2.84 -1.24
CA LEU A 121 17.37 -3.73 -1.68
C LEU A 121 16.85 -3.33 -3.07
N SER A 122 17.06 -4.19 -4.06
CA SER A 122 16.43 -4.05 -5.38
C SER A 122 14.93 -4.35 -5.33
N VAL A 123 14.21 -3.97 -6.40
CA VAL A 123 12.80 -4.34 -6.61
C VAL A 123 12.59 -5.85 -6.44
N ASP A 124 13.48 -6.69 -6.98
CA ASP A 124 13.36 -8.15 -6.80
C ASP A 124 13.56 -8.62 -5.37
N ALA A 125 14.40 -7.95 -4.59
CA ALA A 125 14.57 -8.28 -3.18
C ALA A 125 13.27 -8.00 -2.40
N TYR A 126 12.63 -6.84 -2.65
CA TYR A 126 11.31 -6.54 -2.10
C TYR A 126 10.26 -7.57 -2.54
N GLU A 127 10.18 -7.85 -3.84
CA GLU A 127 9.23 -8.82 -4.38
C GLU A 127 9.40 -10.22 -3.82
N SER A 128 10.64 -10.67 -3.65
CA SER A 128 10.93 -12.00 -3.12
C SER A 128 10.48 -12.14 -1.67
N ALA A 129 10.58 -11.06 -0.88
CA ALA A 129 10.14 -11.05 0.50
C ALA A 129 8.62 -10.87 0.64
N LEU A 130 8.00 -10.03 -0.20
CA LEU A 130 6.63 -9.56 -0.01
C LEU A 130 5.59 -10.30 -0.85
N SER A 131 5.92 -10.70 -2.08
CA SER A 131 4.95 -11.34 -2.98
C SER A 131 4.32 -12.64 -2.43
N PRO A 132 5.02 -13.51 -1.66
CA PRO A 132 4.37 -14.67 -1.05
C PRO A 132 3.30 -14.28 -0.02
N VAL A 133 3.54 -13.19 0.71
CA VAL A 133 2.64 -12.65 1.75
C VAL A 133 1.35 -12.17 1.11
N TYR A 134 1.48 -11.42 0.01
CA TYR A 134 0.36 -10.86 -0.73
C TYR A 134 -0.47 -11.95 -1.40
N ALA A 135 0.18 -12.95 -2.02
CA ALA A 135 -0.50 -14.09 -2.60
C ALA A 135 -1.29 -14.90 -1.56
N PHE A 136 -0.70 -15.14 -0.38
CA PHE A 136 -1.38 -15.81 0.72
C PHE A 136 -2.60 -15.01 1.21
N SER A 137 -2.43 -13.71 1.42
CA SER A 137 -3.50 -12.81 1.87
C SER A 137 -4.65 -12.75 0.85
N HIS A 138 -4.32 -12.72 -0.44
CA HIS A 138 -5.31 -12.78 -1.52
C HIS A 138 -6.09 -14.10 -1.52
N ALA A 139 -5.39 -15.24 -1.48
CA ALA A 139 -6.02 -16.57 -1.47
C ALA A 139 -6.99 -16.73 -0.29
N LEU A 140 -6.57 -16.26 0.88
CA LEU A 140 -7.41 -16.22 2.06
C LEU A 140 -8.66 -15.35 1.83
N ALA A 141 -8.51 -14.12 1.33
CA ALA A 141 -9.64 -13.23 1.07
C ALA A 141 -10.64 -13.86 0.08
N GLN A 142 -10.18 -14.54 -0.97
CA GLN A 142 -11.06 -15.24 -1.91
C GLN A 142 -11.79 -16.43 -1.26
N SER A 143 -11.12 -17.18 -0.38
CA SER A 143 -11.73 -18.30 0.34
C SER A 143 -12.88 -17.87 1.25
N THR A 144 -12.80 -16.66 1.83
CA THR A 144 -13.87 -16.11 2.67
C THR A 144 -15.09 -15.68 1.85
N ARG A 145 -14.90 -15.21 0.61
CA ARG A 145 -16.00 -14.83 -0.31
C ARG A 145 -16.77 -16.04 -0.83
N VAL A 146 -16.10 -17.15 -1.13
CA VAL A 146 -16.76 -18.40 -1.58
C VAL A 146 -17.65 -18.97 -0.47
N ASN A 147 -17.18 -18.94 0.78
CA ASN A 147 -17.93 -19.44 1.93
C ASN A 147 -19.10 -18.54 2.37
N ALA A 148 -19.21 -17.29 1.90
CA ALA A 148 -20.36 -16.43 2.19
C ALA A 148 -21.63 -16.82 1.40
N SER A 149 -21.50 -17.59 0.32
CA SER A 149 -22.62 -18.06 -0.51
C SER A 149 -23.20 -19.43 -0.10
N VAL A 150 -22.57 -20.12 0.85
CA VAL A 150 -23.04 -21.42 1.38
C VAL A 150 -23.36 -21.22 2.86
N GLY A 151 -24.63 -21.45 3.23
CA GLY A 151 -25.24 -20.95 4.46
C GLY A 151 -24.49 -21.19 5.78
N ARG A 152 -24.66 -20.22 6.70
CA ARG A 152 -24.39 -20.24 8.16
C ARG A 152 -23.20 -21.11 8.59
N GLY A 153 -22.00 -20.53 8.60
CA GLY A 153 -20.85 -21.11 9.28
C GLY A 153 -19.75 -20.09 9.54
N ASN A 154 -19.71 -19.54 10.76
CA ASN A 154 -18.69 -18.62 11.29
C ASN A 154 -17.28 -19.25 11.45
N THR A 155 -17.04 -20.42 10.85
CA THR A 155 -15.89 -21.27 11.13
C THR A 155 -14.57 -20.74 10.58
N SER A 156 -14.57 -20.00 9.47
CA SER A 156 -13.32 -19.46 8.87
C SER A 156 -12.76 -18.29 9.66
N ARG A 157 -13.61 -17.36 10.14
CA ARG A 157 -13.19 -16.24 11.00
C ARG A 157 -12.70 -16.72 12.37
N GLU A 158 -13.37 -17.73 12.94
CA GLU A 158 -12.96 -18.35 14.21
C GLU A 158 -11.68 -19.18 14.07
N MET A 159 -11.50 -19.93 12.98
CA MET A 159 -10.23 -20.58 12.67
C MET A 159 -9.12 -19.57 12.43
N TRP A 160 -9.42 -18.41 11.83
CA TRP A 160 -8.44 -17.34 11.65
C TRP A 160 -7.98 -16.76 12.98
N VAL A 161 -8.91 -16.42 13.89
CA VAL A 161 -8.61 -15.96 15.27
C VAL A 161 -7.84 -17.02 16.07
N ARG A 162 -8.06 -18.30 15.77
CA ARG A 162 -7.41 -19.42 16.47
C ARG A 162 -6.02 -19.76 15.90
N ALA A 163 -5.84 -19.65 14.59
CA ALA A 163 -4.59 -19.93 13.86
C ALA A 163 -3.61 -18.74 13.89
N SER A 164 -4.12 -17.50 13.95
CA SER A 164 -3.32 -16.30 14.26
C SER A 164 -2.88 -16.22 15.73
N GLY A 165 -3.18 -17.26 16.52
CA GLY A 165 -3.00 -17.27 17.97
C GLY A 165 -4.03 -16.37 18.62
N GLY A 166 -4.88 -16.94 19.48
CA GLY A 166 -5.94 -16.26 20.23
C GLY A 166 -5.45 -15.23 21.27
N GLY A 167 -4.50 -14.37 20.90
CA GLY A 167 -4.04 -13.23 21.67
C GLY A 167 -4.28 -11.89 20.94
N LEU A 168 -4.22 -11.81 19.60
CA LEU A 168 -4.17 -10.51 18.91
C LEU A 168 -5.53 -9.81 18.75
N ALA A 169 -6.63 -10.57 18.60
CA ALA A 169 -7.98 -9.98 18.67
C ALA A 169 -8.37 -9.55 20.10
N GLY A 170 -7.75 -10.13 21.13
CA GLY A 170 -7.92 -9.72 22.54
C GLY A 170 -6.93 -8.63 23.00
N LEU A 171 -5.84 -8.41 22.25
CA LEU A 171 -4.82 -7.40 22.50
C LEU A 171 -5.32 -5.97 22.24
N ALA A 172 -6.38 -5.83 21.45
CA ALA A 172 -7.03 -4.54 21.21
C ALA A 172 -7.86 -4.02 22.39
N LEU A 173 -8.08 -4.82 23.44
CA LEU A 173 -8.93 -4.44 24.59
C LEU A 173 -8.17 -4.00 25.85
N GLY A 174 -6.85 -3.79 25.81
CA GLY A 174 -6.14 -3.25 26.98
C GLY A 174 -4.69 -2.84 26.72
N GLY A 175 -4.35 -1.59 27.05
CA GLY A 175 -3.04 -0.97 26.80
C GLY A 175 -1.81 -1.66 27.42
N ALA A 176 -1.97 -2.67 28.27
CA ALA A 176 -0.87 -3.46 28.84
C ALA A 176 -0.45 -4.67 27.99
N ALA A 177 -1.30 -5.11 27.05
CA ALA A 177 -1.07 -6.36 26.32
C ALA A 177 -0.16 -6.14 25.08
N ILE A 178 -0.30 -5.01 24.38
CA ILE A 178 0.49 -4.67 23.17
C ILE A 178 2.01 -4.64 23.43
N PRO A 179 2.52 -4.02 24.52
CA PRO A 179 3.96 -4.02 24.80
C PRO A 179 4.54 -5.41 25.05
N VAL A 180 3.75 -6.32 25.63
CA VAL A 180 4.18 -7.71 25.91
C VAL A 180 4.27 -8.51 24.61
N ALA A 181 3.30 -8.37 23.71
CA ALA A 181 3.34 -8.99 22.39
C ALA A 181 4.54 -8.48 21.57
N VAL A 182 4.75 -7.16 21.52
CA VAL A 182 5.88 -6.54 20.85
C VAL A 182 7.23 -6.99 21.42
N SER A 183 7.37 -7.01 22.74
CA SER A 183 8.58 -7.52 23.41
C SER A 183 8.87 -8.97 23.07
N THR A 184 7.83 -9.81 22.95
CA THR A 184 7.96 -11.21 22.55
C THR A 184 8.42 -11.34 21.11
N LEU A 185 7.82 -10.60 20.16
CA LEU A 185 8.23 -10.59 18.75
C LEU A 185 9.69 -10.11 18.58
N ASN A 186 10.07 -9.06 19.31
CA ASN A 186 11.43 -8.52 19.29
C ASN A 186 12.44 -9.50 19.90
N ARG A 187 12.09 -10.20 20.99
CA ARG A 187 12.93 -11.24 21.61
C ARG A 187 13.14 -12.46 20.71
N LEU A 188 12.12 -12.82 19.92
CA LEU A 188 12.22 -13.84 18.89
C LEU A 188 13.00 -13.33 17.65
N GLY A 189 13.37 -12.04 17.65
CA GLY A 189 14.12 -11.39 16.58
C GLY A 189 13.33 -11.26 15.28
N ILE A 190 12.00 -11.30 15.34
CA ILE A 190 11.11 -11.19 14.18
C ILE A 190 11.15 -9.78 13.61
N GLY A 191 11.34 -8.76 14.43
CA GLY A 191 11.50 -7.37 13.99
C GLY A 191 12.02 -6.46 15.10
N ARG A 192 12.05 -5.16 14.83
CA ARG A 192 12.34 -4.09 15.81
C ARG A 192 11.09 -3.25 16.05
N PHE A 193 10.02 -3.92 16.49
CA PHE A 193 8.73 -3.28 16.66
C PHE A 193 8.72 -2.35 17.87
N ARG A 194 8.02 -1.22 17.75
CA ARG A 194 7.73 -0.30 18.85
C ARG A 194 6.33 -0.60 19.41
N PRO A 195 6.15 -0.52 20.73
CA PRO A 195 4.84 -0.74 21.35
C PRO A 195 3.89 0.45 21.19
N ASP A 196 4.40 1.62 20.78
CA ASP A 196 3.61 2.81 20.50
C ASP A 196 2.91 2.66 19.14
N ILE A 197 1.59 2.55 19.19
CA ILE A 197 0.69 2.44 18.03
C ILE A 197 -0.14 3.72 17.83
N SER A 198 0.27 4.84 18.43
CA SER A 198 -0.41 6.12 18.25
C SER A 198 -0.42 6.53 16.78
N ALA A 199 -1.44 7.31 16.37
CA ALA A 199 -1.52 7.86 15.01
C ALA A 199 -0.26 8.65 14.61
N LEU A 200 0.35 9.35 15.57
CA LEU A 200 1.59 10.09 15.37
C LEU A 200 2.79 9.16 15.08
N GLU A 201 2.95 8.08 15.85
CA GLU A 201 4.01 7.11 15.58
C GLU A 201 3.75 6.28 14.33
N LEU A 202 2.49 5.95 14.00
CA LEU A 202 2.12 5.33 12.74
C LEU A 202 2.55 6.20 11.54
N ARG A 203 2.24 7.50 11.58
CA ARG A 203 2.71 8.49 10.58
C ARG A 203 4.23 8.47 10.48
N ARG A 204 4.92 8.69 11.60
CA ARG A 204 6.39 8.77 11.63
C ARG A 204 7.06 7.46 11.17
N ALA A 205 6.52 6.31 11.55
CA ALA A 205 7.03 5.01 11.12
C ALA A 205 6.85 4.81 9.61
N GLY A 206 5.68 5.17 9.05
CA GLY A 206 5.43 5.12 7.61
C GLY A 206 6.38 6.02 6.81
N LEU A 207 6.58 7.27 7.25
CA LEU A 207 7.48 8.22 6.56
C LEU A 207 8.95 7.77 6.62
N ARG A 208 9.40 7.25 7.78
CA ARG A 208 10.76 6.68 7.90
C ARG A 208 10.95 5.42 7.05
N ALA A 209 9.92 4.58 6.98
CA ALA A 209 9.96 3.39 6.13
C ALA A 209 10.03 3.79 4.65
N MET A 210 9.31 4.84 4.24
CA MET A 210 9.36 5.35 2.87
C MET A 210 10.72 5.99 2.53
N ASP A 211 11.32 6.74 3.47
CA ASP A 211 12.70 7.25 3.36
C ASP A 211 13.69 6.11 3.09
N GLN A 212 13.53 4.98 3.81
CA GLN A 212 14.35 3.80 3.57
C GLN A 212 14.08 3.18 2.19
N VAL A 213 12.82 3.02 1.76
CA VAL A 213 12.52 2.50 0.41
C VAL A 213 13.14 3.36 -0.68
N ILE A 214 13.07 4.69 -0.55
CA ILE A 214 13.66 5.64 -1.51
C ILE A 214 15.18 5.48 -1.58
N GLY A 215 15.84 5.38 -0.43
CA GLY A 215 17.29 5.19 -0.37
C GLY A 215 17.74 3.84 -0.93
N GLU A 216 17.02 2.76 -0.62
CA GLU A 216 17.37 1.40 -1.06
C GLU A 216 17.14 1.18 -2.57
N LEU A 217 16.15 1.88 -3.15
CA LEU A 217 15.83 1.83 -4.57
C LEU A 217 16.50 2.93 -5.39
N ASP A 218 17.32 3.79 -4.76
CA ASP A 218 18.03 4.91 -5.38
C ASP A 218 17.09 5.84 -6.19
N ILE A 219 15.97 6.22 -5.56
CA ILE A 219 14.95 7.07 -6.22
C ILE A 219 15.37 8.54 -6.11
N GLU A 220 16.01 9.05 -7.16
CA GLU A 220 16.49 10.44 -7.25
C GLU A 220 15.38 11.44 -7.68
N ALA A 221 14.30 11.54 -6.90
CA ALA A 221 13.19 12.46 -7.19
C ALA A 221 13.15 13.66 -6.22
N ALA A 222 12.77 14.84 -6.71
CA ALA A 222 12.48 15.99 -5.85
C ALA A 222 11.15 15.78 -5.09
N HIS A 223 10.21 15.06 -5.70
CA HIS A 223 8.92 14.73 -5.12
C HIS A 223 8.63 13.24 -5.26
N VAL A 224 8.21 12.60 -4.17
CA VAL A 224 7.70 11.21 -4.21
C VAL A 224 6.26 11.18 -3.73
N ILE A 225 5.36 10.74 -4.60
CA ILE A 225 3.95 10.54 -4.32
C ILE A 225 3.71 9.06 -3.99
N PHE A 226 3.08 8.78 -2.85
CA PHE A 226 2.76 7.41 -2.44
C PHE A 226 1.39 7.28 -1.76
N GLY A 227 0.96 6.05 -1.54
CA GLY A 227 -0.30 5.72 -0.86
C GLY A 227 -0.04 4.81 0.35
N HIS A 228 -0.78 3.70 0.42
CA HIS A 228 -0.60 2.56 1.33
C HIS A 228 -0.79 2.78 2.84
N THR A 229 -0.42 3.95 3.37
CA THR A 229 -0.59 4.26 4.79
C THR A 229 -1.98 4.80 5.14
N HIS A 230 -2.78 5.09 4.10
CA HIS A 230 -4.14 5.63 4.16
C HIS A 230 -4.26 7.01 4.84
N ARG A 231 -3.11 7.58 5.24
CA ARG A 231 -3.02 8.90 5.83
C ARG A 231 -2.50 9.88 4.80
N ALA A 232 -3.32 10.84 4.42
CA ALA A 232 -2.88 11.84 3.47
C ALA A 232 -1.90 12.86 4.10
N GLY A 233 -1.12 13.51 3.27
CA GLY A 233 -0.30 14.65 3.65
C GLY A 233 0.83 14.96 2.66
N PRO A 234 1.66 15.99 2.94
CA PRO A 234 1.61 16.84 4.12
C PRO A 234 0.33 17.69 4.16
N LEU A 235 -0.31 17.77 5.33
CA LEU A 235 -1.38 18.75 5.55
C LEU A 235 -0.80 20.15 5.83
N PRO A 236 -1.60 21.23 5.71
CA PRO A 236 -1.14 22.58 6.03
C PRO A 236 -0.49 22.65 7.43
N GLY A 237 0.76 23.15 7.48
CA GLY A 237 1.55 23.26 8.71
C GLY A 237 2.37 22.02 9.08
N GLU A 238 2.21 20.89 8.37
CA GLU A 238 3.03 19.71 8.59
C GLU A 238 4.36 19.79 7.84
N VAL A 239 5.45 19.95 8.57
CA VAL A 239 6.82 19.97 8.01
C VAL A 239 7.63 18.76 8.46
N GLU A 240 7.43 18.29 9.70
CA GLU A 240 8.22 17.20 10.29
C GLU A 240 8.01 15.88 9.54
N GLY A 241 9.10 15.31 9.02
CA GLY A 241 9.14 13.98 8.39
C GLY A 241 8.69 13.94 6.93
N TRP A 242 8.17 15.04 6.39
CA TRP A 242 7.76 15.15 4.98
C TRP A 242 8.88 15.60 4.03
N TRP A 243 9.99 16.04 4.59
CA TRP A 243 11.23 16.36 3.88
C TRP A 243 12.31 15.37 4.30
N LEU A 244 12.87 14.67 3.31
CA LEU A 244 13.99 13.76 3.51
C LEU A 244 15.31 14.52 3.56
N ARG A 245 16.37 13.88 4.07
CA ARG A 245 17.69 14.50 4.22
C ARG A 245 18.30 14.95 2.87
N GLY A 246 17.91 14.31 1.77
CA GLY A 246 18.33 14.66 0.41
C GLY A 246 17.51 15.77 -0.27
N GLY A 247 16.56 16.39 0.43
CA GLY A 247 15.70 17.44 -0.14
C GLY A 247 14.45 16.92 -0.86
N THR A 248 14.31 15.60 -1.05
CA THR A 248 13.07 14.97 -1.53
C THR A 248 11.90 15.27 -0.60
N ARG A 249 10.78 15.70 -1.16
CA ARG A 249 9.53 15.91 -0.45
C ARG A 249 8.56 14.77 -0.70
N LEU A 250 8.07 14.17 0.37
CA LEU A 250 7.06 13.12 0.33
C LEU A 250 5.64 13.72 0.22
N HIS A 251 4.75 13.02 -0.47
CA HIS A 251 3.33 13.32 -0.57
C HIS A 251 2.55 12.00 -0.48
N ASN A 252 1.59 11.92 0.43
CA ASN A 252 0.68 10.77 0.54
C ASN A 252 -0.73 11.17 0.12
N THR A 253 -1.31 10.44 -0.85
CA THR A 253 -2.65 10.71 -1.38
C THR A 253 -3.78 10.33 -0.41
N GLY A 254 -3.48 9.55 0.62
CA GLY A 254 -4.47 9.12 1.62
C GLY A 254 -5.26 7.90 1.17
N SER A 255 -6.58 7.96 1.34
CA SER A 255 -7.50 6.85 1.04
C SER A 255 -8.77 7.36 0.37
N TRP A 256 -9.47 6.46 -0.31
CA TRP A 256 -10.83 6.66 -0.81
C TRP A 256 -11.86 5.79 -0.09
N ILE A 257 -11.40 5.03 0.91
CA ILE A 257 -12.23 4.17 1.73
C ILE A 257 -12.35 4.78 3.12
N MET A 258 -13.58 4.90 3.60
CA MET A 258 -13.86 5.32 4.97
C MET A 258 -13.49 4.20 5.93
N GLU A 259 -12.49 4.42 6.78
CA GLU A 259 -12.06 3.49 7.81
C GLU A 259 -12.40 4.04 9.19
N GLU A 260 -13.58 3.67 9.73
CA GLU A 260 -14.10 4.21 11.00
C GLU A 260 -13.09 4.14 12.15
N ALA A 261 -12.23 3.11 12.19
CA ALA A 261 -11.19 2.95 13.20
C ALA A 261 -10.17 4.10 13.22
N PHE A 262 -10.01 4.84 12.12
CA PHE A 262 -9.08 5.95 11.98
C PHE A 262 -9.77 7.30 11.71
N SER A 263 -10.98 7.30 11.14
CA SER A 263 -11.68 8.51 10.68
C SER A 263 -12.74 9.07 11.64
N ALA A 264 -13.14 8.31 12.67
CA ALA A 264 -14.37 8.57 13.45
C ALA A 264 -14.44 9.89 14.23
N THR A 265 -13.33 10.61 14.47
CA THR A 265 -13.31 11.67 15.49
C THR A 265 -13.21 13.11 14.98
N GLU A 266 -12.90 13.36 13.70
CA GLU A 266 -12.60 14.74 13.24
C GLU A 266 -13.14 15.10 11.83
N GLY A 267 -13.95 14.25 11.21
CA GLY A 267 -14.53 14.55 9.89
C GLY A 267 -13.47 14.82 8.81
N PRO A 268 -13.73 15.70 7.82
CA PRO A 268 -12.78 16.05 6.74
C PRO A 268 -11.40 16.56 7.21
N ALA A 269 -11.33 17.15 8.40
CA ALA A 269 -10.06 17.60 8.97
C ALA A 269 -9.13 16.42 9.36
N ASN A 270 -9.68 15.22 9.55
CA ASN A 270 -8.90 14.04 9.89
C ASN A 270 -7.95 13.67 8.74
N PRO A 271 -6.65 13.45 9.00
CA PRO A 271 -5.70 12.99 7.98
C PRO A 271 -6.07 11.67 7.27
N TYR A 272 -6.92 10.86 7.87
CA TYR A 272 -7.44 9.59 7.36
C TYR A 272 -8.83 9.70 6.72
N TRP A 273 -9.39 10.91 6.63
CA TRP A 273 -10.63 11.12 5.90
C TRP A 273 -10.44 10.80 4.41
N PRO A 274 -11.39 10.08 3.77
CA PRO A 274 -11.27 9.78 2.35
C PRO A 274 -11.48 11.02 1.49
N GLY A 275 -11.11 10.92 0.21
CA GLY A 275 -11.52 11.93 -0.78
C GLY A 275 -10.45 12.93 -1.17
N ARG A 276 -9.19 12.52 -1.13
CA ARG A 276 -8.06 13.41 -1.39
C ARG A 276 -7.38 13.07 -2.70
N VAL A 277 -7.06 14.11 -3.45
CA VAL A 277 -6.40 14.06 -4.76
C VAL A 277 -5.11 14.87 -4.68
N THR A 278 -4.07 14.38 -5.35
CA THR A 278 -2.86 15.16 -5.61
C THR A 278 -2.83 15.54 -7.08
N TRP A 279 -2.85 16.83 -7.36
CA TRP A 279 -2.69 17.41 -8.68
C TRP A 279 -1.22 17.64 -8.99
N LEU A 280 -0.86 17.30 -10.23
CA LEU A 280 0.45 17.59 -10.79
C LEU A 280 0.24 18.44 -12.04
N ASP A 281 0.65 19.71 -11.96
CA ASP A 281 0.67 20.62 -13.08
C ASP A 281 1.97 20.39 -13.90
N GLU A 282 2.13 21.05 -15.06
CA GLU A 282 3.33 20.91 -15.90
C GLU A 282 4.61 21.24 -15.12
N ASP A 283 4.55 22.27 -14.27
CA ASP A 283 5.64 22.73 -13.42
C ASP A 283 5.22 22.86 -11.95
N GLY A 284 6.21 22.96 -11.06
CA GLY A 284 5.98 23.23 -9.63
C GLY A 284 5.65 21.98 -8.80
N PRO A 285 5.47 22.15 -7.47
CA PRO A 285 5.28 21.04 -6.56
C PRO A 285 3.87 20.43 -6.67
N PRO A 286 3.71 19.12 -6.39
CA PRO A 286 2.39 18.50 -6.29
C PRO A 286 1.46 19.25 -5.32
N ARG A 287 0.21 19.45 -5.71
CA ARG A 287 -0.81 20.18 -4.94
C ARG A 287 -1.87 19.24 -4.43
N PHE A 288 -2.21 19.37 -3.16
CA PHE A 288 -3.16 18.51 -2.48
C PHE A 288 -4.53 19.16 -2.40
N GLU A 289 -5.60 18.41 -2.67
CA GLU A 289 -6.99 18.89 -2.59
C GLU A 289 -7.89 17.83 -1.94
N ASP A 290 -8.79 18.29 -1.06
CA ASP A 290 -9.91 17.49 -0.56
C ASP A 290 -11.13 17.75 -1.45
N VAL A 291 -11.55 16.75 -2.22
CA VAL A 291 -12.66 16.88 -3.18
C VAL A 291 -13.99 16.40 -2.60
N LEU A 292 -14.01 15.95 -1.34
CA LEU A 292 -15.22 15.65 -0.60
C LEU A 292 -15.60 16.76 0.38
N GLU A 293 -14.76 17.78 0.53
CA GLU A 293 -15.09 18.97 1.33
C GLU A 293 -16.40 19.62 0.82
N GLY A 294 -17.37 19.76 1.72
CA GLY A 294 -18.69 20.34 1.40
C GLY A 294 -19.72 19.36 0.81
N LEU A 295 -19.34 18.11 0.53
CA LEU A 295 -20.30 17.04 0.22
C LEU A 295 -20.83 16.44 1.53
N ALA A 296 -22.14 16.45 1.72
CA ALA A 296 -22.76 15.71 2.83
C ALA A 296 -22.70 14.21 2.49
N LEU A 297 -21.84 13.47 3.21
CA LEU A 297 -21.78 11.99 3.16
C LEU A 297 -22.80 11.36 4.11
#